data_AF-A0A397H6G2-F1
#
_entry.id   AF-A0A397H6G2-F1
#
_cell.length_a   1.000
_cell.length_b   1.000
_cell.length_c   1.000
_cell.angle_alpha   90.00
_cell.angle_beta   90.00
_cell.angle_gamma   90.00
#
_symmetry.space_group_name_H-M   'P 1'
#
loop_
_entity.id
_entity.type
_entity.pdbx_description
1 polymer ?
#
loop_
_entity_poly.entity_id
_entity_poly.type
_entity_poly.pdbx_seq_one_letter_code
_entity_poly.pdbx_strand_id
1 'polypeptide(L)'
;MKESEIWDYLIKWGTAQNPTLPKKLEEWSDENFTTLKAILQRCLLLIRYFHISNSDVMDKIKPYKKILDEQLWDDLMQHFILPDRPVKSKILPPRIILTREQLARKNYTDSVQKELSKSTWIGNQLQSQSLTNNPCGFRFI
;
A
#
# COMPACT_ATOMS: atom_id res chain seq x y z
N MET A 1 9.55 -7.69 2.85
CA MET A 1 8.90 -7.69 4.17
C MET A 1 7.49 -8.19 3.97
N LYS A 2 7.11 -9.24 4.69
CA LYS A 2 5.76 -9.82 4.64
C LYS A 2 4.79 -8.94 5.44
N GLU A 3 3.52 -8.93 5.08
CA GLU A 3 2.52 -8.13 5.82
C GLU A 3 2.32 -8.61 7.26
N SER A 4 2.51 -9.90 7.55
CA SER A 4 2.50 -10.41 8.93
C SER A 4 3.68 -9.91 9.77
N GLU A 5 4.86 -9.70 9.17
CA GLU A 5 5.99 -9.08 9.87
C GLU A 5 5.70 -7.61 10.18
N ILE A 6 5.08 -6.89 9.23
CA ILE A 6 4.68 -5.49 9.44
C ILE A 6 3.69 -5.39 10.62
N TRP A 7 2.75 -6.32 10.71
CA TRP A 7 1.83 -6.41 11.84
C TRP A 7 2.55 -6.61 13.17
N ASP A 8 3.51 -7.55 13.25
CA ASP A 8 4.29 -7.80 14.47
C ASP A 8 5.04 -6.55 14.93
N TYR A 9 5.68 -5.84 14.00
CA TYR A 9 6.35 -4.56 14.30
C TYR A 9 5.37 -3.49 14.75
N LEU A 10 4.19 -3.43 14.15
CA LEU A 10 3.17 -2.44 14.50
C LEU A 10 2.69 -2.64 15.94
N ILE A 11 2.37 -3.88 16.32
CA ILE A 11 1.94 -4.22 17.68
C ILE A 11 3.07 -3.95 18.68
N LYS A 12 4.30 -4.34 18.37
CA LYS A 12 5.47 -4.07 19.23
C LYS A 12 5.70 -2.57 19.42
N TRP A 13 5.57 -1.78 18.36
CA TRP A 13 5.73 -0.33 18.43
C TRP A 13 4.59 0.33 19.23
N GLY A 14 3.33 -0.08 18.97
CA GLY A 14 2.14 0.48 19.63
C GLY A 14 2.12 0.20 21.13
N THR A 15 2.47 -1.01 21.54
CA THR A 15 2.58 -1.38 22.96
C THR A 15 3.71 -0.63 23.66
N ALA A 16 4.84 -0.39 22.99
CA ALA A 16 5.95 0.39 23.54
C ALA A 16 5.60 1.87 23.78
N GLN A 17 4.56 2.42 23.16
CA GLN A 17 4.10 3.79 23.41
C GLN A 17 3.35 3.93 24.75
N ASN A 18 2.85 2.84 25.34
CA ASN A 18 2.14 2.88 26.61
C ASN A 18 2.76 1.93 27.64
N PRO A 19 3.69 2.41 28.48
CA PRO A 19 4.43 1.56 29.43
C PRO A 19 3.57 1.03 30.59
N THR A 20 2.35 1.52 30.78
CA THR A 20 1.43 1.03 31.82
C THR A 20 0.63 -0.19 31.36
N LEU A 21 0.75 -0.59 30.09
CA LEU A 21 0.07 -1.78 29.57
C LEU A 21 0.54 -3.06 30.28
N PRO A 22 -0.39 -3.95 30.65
CA PRO A 22 -0.04 -5.28 31.13
C PRO A 22 0.80 -6.03 30.10
N LYS A 23 1.78 -6.82 30.58
CA LYS A 23 2.68 -7.60 29.71
C LYS A 23 1.95 -8.76 29.03
N LYS A 24 0.97 -9.34 29.71
CA LYS A 24 0.17 -10.47 29.22
C LYS A 24 -1.10 -9.93 28.57
N LEU A 25 -1.43 -10.41 27.38
CA LEU A 25 -2.58 -9.93 26.63
C LEU A 25 -3.91 -10.31 27.31
N GLU A 26 -3.93 -11.38 28.08
CA GLU A 26 -5.09 -11.86 28.84
C GLU A 26 -5.49 -10.89 29.96
N GLU A 27 -4.57 -10.03 30.40
CA GLU A 27 -4.79 -9.02 31.44
C GLU A 27 -5.29 -7.68 30.85
N TRP A 28 -5.51 -7.60 29.53
CA TRP A 28 -5.90 -6.35 28.88
C TRP A 28 -7.39 -6.05 29.06
N SER A 29 -7.69 -4.86 29.58
CA SER A 29 -9.04 -4.30 29.60
C SER A 29 -9.44 -3.70 28.25
N ASP A 30 -10.71 -3.35 28.07
CA ASP A 30 -11.20 -2.69 26.86
C ASP A 30 -10.57 -1.30 26.66
N GLU A 31 -10.24 -0.60 27.75
CA GLU A 31 -9.50 0.68 27.70
C GLU A 31 -8.08 0.49 27.14
N ASN A 32 -7.42 -0.63 27.47
CA ASN A 32 -6.09 -0.94 26.92
C ASN A 32 -6.15 -1.12 25.40
N PHE A 33 -7.15 -1.87 24.91
CA PHE A 33 -7.37 -2.03 23.48
C PHE A 33 -7.75 -0.72 22.79
N THR A 34 -8.61 0.08 23.42
CA THR A 34 -9.02 1.39 22.91
C THR A 34 -7.83 2.34 22.79
N THR A 35 -6.94 2.35 23.80
CA THR A 35 -5.71 3.14 23.79
C THR A 35 -4.77 2.68 22.68
N LEU A 36 -4.56 1.37 22.53
CA LEU A 36 -3.75 0.83 21.44
C LEU A 36 -4.34 1.16 20.07
N LYS A 37 -5.67 1.04 19.89
CA LYS A 37 -6.38 1.39 18.66
C LYS A 37 -6.14 2.87 18.30
N ALA A 38 -6.24 3.77 19.27
CA ALA A 38 -6.01 5.20 19.06
C ALA A 38 -4.57 5.49 18.60
N ILE A 39 -3.57 4.86 19.24
CA ILE A 39 -2.15 5.01 18.87
C ILE A 39 -1.90 4.49 17.44
N LEU A 40 -2.48 3.36 17.09
CA LEU A 40 -2.22 2.69 15.81
C LEU A 40 -3.15 3.10 14.68
N GLN A 41 -4.16 3.93 14.92
CA GLN A 41 -5.27 4.20 13.99
C GLN A 41 -4.80 4.51 12.57
N ARG A 42 -3.80 5.41 12.41
CA ARG A 42 -3.26 5.79 11.10
C ARG A 42 -2.54 4.65 10.40
N CYS A 43 -1.86 3.79 11.16
CA CYS A 43 -1.10 2.67 10.63
C CYS A 43 -1.98 1.46 10.30
N LEU A 44 -3.04 1.22 11.08
CA LEU A 44 -4.01 0.14 10.84
C LEU A 44 -4.65 0.26 9.44
N LEU A 45 -4.89 1.49 8.98
CA LEU A 45 -5.43 1.78 7.64
C LEU A 45 -4.45 1.47 6.48
N LEU A 46 -3.18 1.20 6.77
CA LEU A 46 -2.12 0.95 5.79
C LEU A 46 -1.74 -0.54 5.67
N ILE A 47 -2.28 -1.39 6.55
CA ILE A 47 -2.04 -2.83 6.56
C ILE A 47 -2.85 -3.48 5.44
N ARG A 48 -2.21 -4.36 4.66
CA ARG A 48 -2.89 -5.16 3.64
C ARG A 48 -3.36 -6.48 4.25
N TYR A 49 -4.43 -6.44 5.05
CA TYR A 49 -4.91 -7.60 5.80
C TYR A 49 -5.19 -8.82 4.90
N PHE A 50 -5.77 -8.61 3.72
CA PHE A 50 -6.07 -9.67 2.74
C PHE A 50 -4.83 -10.30 2.08
N HIS A 51 -3.64 -9.76 2.32
CA HIS A 51 -2.36 -10.33 1.87
C HIS A 51 -1.59 -11.04 3.00
N ILE A 52 -2.20 -11.14 4.19
CA ILE A 52 -1.69 -11.91 5.32
C ILE A 52 -2.22 -13.34 5.21
N SER A 53 -1.38 -14.33 5.49
CA SER A 53 -1.79 -15.73 5.45
C SER A 53 -2.88 -16.01 6.48
N ASN A 54 -3.83 -16.92 6.18
CA ASN A 54 -4.92 -17.23 7.09
C ASN A 54 -4.41 -17.69 8.47
N SER A 55 -3.31 -18.46 8.51
CA SER A 55 -2.65 -18.86 9.76
C SER A 55 -2.14 -17.66 10.55
N ASP A 56 -1.43 -16.72 9.90
CA ASP A 56 -0.93 -15.52 10.56
C ASP A 56 -2.08 -14.63 11.08
N VAL A 57 -3.21 -14.55 10.37
CA VAL A 57 -4.36 -13.80 10.87
C VAL A 57 -4.91 -14.44 12.15
N MET A 58 -5.02 -15.77 12.17
CA MET A 58 -5.55 -16.49 13.33
C MET A 58 -4.61 -16.43 14.54
N ASP A 59 -3.31 -16.50 14.32
CA ASP A 59 -2.32 -16.56 15.40
C ASP A 59 -1.91 -15.17 15.89
N LYS A 60 -1.81 -14.18 14.98
CA LYS A 60 -1.23 -12.87 15.28
C LYS A 60 -2.23 -11.73 15.32
N ILE A 61 -3.29 -11.78 14.50
CA ILE A 61 -4.26 -10.68 14.39
C ILE A 61 -5.45 -10.89 15.31
N LYS A 62 -6.02 -12.10 15.32
CA LYS A 62 -7.18 -12.48 16.14
C LYS A 62 -7.06 -12.08 17.62
N PRO A 63 -5.89 -12.22 18.28
CA PRO A 63 -5.74 -11.80 19.68
C PRO A 63 -6.04 -10.30 19.89
N TYR A 64 -5.81 -9.49 18.86
CA TYR A 64 -6.03 -8.05 18.88
C TYR A 64 -7.29 -7.62 18.11
N LYS A 65 -8.23 -8.52 17.81
CA LYS A 65 -9.42 -8.21 17.00
C LYS A 65 -10.18 -6.96 17.45
N LYS A 66 -10.15 -6.63 18.76
CA LYS A 66 -10.82 -5.47 19.36
C LYS A 66 -10.30 -4.12 18.83
N ILE A 67 -9.07 -4.06 18.29
CA ILE A 67 -8.53 -2.82 17.70
C ILE A 67 -8.92 -2.64 16.24
N LEU A 68 -9.47 -3.68 15.60
CA LEU A 68 -9.94 -3.62 14.23
C LEU A 68 -11.36 -3.07 14.15
N ASP A 69 -11.77 -2.68 12.96
CA ASP A 69 -13.17 -2.38 12.68
C ASP A 69 -13.94 -3.68 12.45
N GLU A 70 -15.16 -3.78 12.98
CA GLU A 70 -15.97 -5.00 12.94
C GLU A 70 -16.18 -5.47 11.50
N GLN A 71 -16.51 -4.55 10.59
CA GLN A 71 -16.68 -4.85 9.16
C GLN A 71 -15.40 -5.44 8.53
N LEU A 72 -14.21 -4.97 8.94
CA LEU A 72 -12.95 -5.51 8.45
C LEU A 72 -12.72 -6.94 8.95
N TRP A 73 -13.03 -7.19 10.21
CA TRP A 73 -12.91 -8.54 10.78
C TRP A 73 -13.87 -9.52 10.08
N ASP A 74 -15.12 -9.12 9.88
CA ASP A 74 -16.13 -9.94 9.20
C ASP A 74 -15.73 -10.23 7.75
N ASP A 75 -15.24 -9.23 7.02
CA ASP A 75 -14.76 -9.39 5.66
C ASP A 75 -13.54 -10.32 5.58
N LEU A 76 -12.62 -10.26 6.56
CA LEU A 76 -11.49 -11.19 6.64
C LEU A 76 -11.95 -12.64 6.85
N MET A 77 -12.90 -12.85 7.77
CA MET A 77 -13.45 -14.19 8.02
C MET A 77 -14.22 -14.71 6.81
N GLN A 78 -14.98 -13.84 6.12
CA GLN A 78 -15.67 -14.22 4.88
C GLN A 78 -14.67 -14.59 3.79
N HIS A 79 -13.62 -13.80 3.59
CA HIS A 79 -12.59 -14.06 2.59
C HIS A 79 -11.84 -15.38 2.84
N PHE A 80 -11.73 -15.83 4.10
CA PHE A 80 -11.17 -17.14 4.41
C PHE A 80 -12.02 -18.32 3.93
N ILE A 81 -13.35 -18.16 3.97
CA ILE A 81 -14.29 -19.21 3.59
C ILE A 81 -14.56 -19.14 2.08
N LEU A 82 -14.69 -17.92 1.54
CA LEU A 82 -15.14 -17.64 0.17
C LEU A 82 -14.28 -16.50 -0.43
N PRO A 83 -13.06 -16.78 -0.90
CA PRO A 83 -12.11 -15.75 -1.36
C PRO A 83 -12.60 -15.00 -2.61
N ASP A 84 -13.44 -15.63 -3.44
CA ASP A 84 -13.97 -15.03 -4.67
C ASP A 84 -15.12 -14.05 -4.42
N ARG A 85 -15.61 -13.93 -3.18
CA ARG A 85 -16.70 -13.00 -2.86
C ARG A 85 -16.17 -11.59 -2.66
N PRO A 86 -16.91 -10.58 -3.14
CA PRO A 86 -16.55 -9.19 -2.88
C PRO A 86 -16.69 -8.88 -1.38
N VAL A 87 -15.73 -8.13 -0.86
CA VAL A 87 -15.72 -7.60 0.51
C VAL A 87 -16.05 -6.11 0.51
N LYS A 88 -16.55 -5.58 1.62
CA LYS A 88 -16.87 -4.14 1.74
C LYS A 88 -15.65 -3.31 2.12
N SER A 89 -14.70 -3.92 2.80
CA SER A 89 -13.47 -3.30 3.26
C SER A 89 -12.56 -2.91 2.11
N LYS A 90 -11.82 -1.82 2.30
CA LYS A 90 -10.85 -1.35 1.30
C LYS A 90 -9.69 -2.34 1.17
N ILE A 91 -9.61 -3.03 0.05
CA ILE A 91 -8.44 -3.85 -0.29
C ILE A 91 -7.35 -2.94 -0.83
N LEU A 92 -6.20 -2.92 -0.17
CA LEU A 92 -5.00 -2.24 -0.63
C LEU A 92 -4.22 -3.14 -1.61
N PRO A 93 -3.66 -2.59 -2.71
CA PRO A 93 -2.91 -3.37 -3.69
C PRO A 93 -1.63 -3.94 -3.08
N PRO A 94 -1.12 -5.11 -3.51
CA PRO A 94 0.08 -5.73 -2.94
C PRO A 94 1.28 -4.77 -2.88
N ARG A 95 2.12 -4.89 -1.84
CA ARG A 95 3.42 -4.18 -1.84
C ARG A 95 4.32 -4.82 -2.87
N ILE A 96 4.73 -4.06 -3.88
CA ILE A 96 5.74 -4.50 -4.83
C ILE A 96 7.09 -4.46 -4.10
N ILE A 97 7.63 -5.64 -3.80
CA ILE A 97 9.01 -5.77 -3.33
C ILE A 97 9.86 -5.88 -4.59
N LEU A 98 10.38 -4.75 -5.06
CA LEU A 98 11.38 -4.76 -6.13
C LEU A 98 12.68 -5.33 -5.54
N THR A 99 13.16 -6.44 -6.09
CA THR A 99 14.53 -6.89 -5.82
C THR A 99 15.52 -5.86 -6.38
N ARG A 100 16.76 -5.85 -5.89
CA ARG A 100 17.81 -4.93 -6.38
C ARG A 100 17.97 -5.01 -7.91
N GLU A 101 17.83 -6.21 -8.46
CA GLU A 101 17.88 -6.46 -9.90
C GLU A 101 16.66 -5.92 -10.65
N GLN A 102 15.46 -6.09 -10.09
CA GLN A 102 14.23 -5.53 -10.65
C GLN A 102 14.22 -4.00 -10.57
N LEU A 103 14.82 -3.43 -9.51
CA LEU A 103 15.00 -1.99 -9.35
C LEU A 103 15.99 -1.46 -10.39
N ALA A 104 17.10 -2.16 -10.64
CA ALA A 104 18.06 -1.82 -11.68
C ALA A 104 17.43 -1.86 -13.08
N ARG A 105 16.65 -2.92 -13.38
CA ARG A 105 15.91 -3.03 -14.65
C ARG A 105 14.88 -1.92 -14.79
N LYS A 106 14.09 -1.64 -13.75
CA LYS A 106 13.09 -0.58 -13.75
C LYS A 106 13.74 0.78 -13.99
N ASN A 107 14.82 1.10 -13.27
CA ASN A 107 15.57 2.33 -13.46
C ASN A 107 16.13 2.45 -14.88
N TYR A 108 16.62 1.34 -15.45
CA TYR A 108 17.09 1.30 -16.84
C TYR A 108 15.94 1.58 -17.82
N THR A 109 14.80 0.89 -17.70
CA THR A 109 13.62 1.17 -18.54
C THR A 109 13.10 2.58 -18.38
N ASP A 110 13.03 3.12 -17.16
CA ASP A 110 12.58 4.49 -16.91
C ASP A 110 13.55 5.51 -17.54
N SER A 111 14.86 5.23 -17.51
CA SER A 111 15.88 6.05 -18.19
C SER A 111 15.75 5.99 -19.71
N VAL A 112 15.53 4.81 -20.29
CA VAL A 112 15.33 4.62 -21.73
C VAL A 112 14.02 5.29 -22.18
N GLN A 113 12.94 5.17 -21.42
CA GLN A 113 11.66 5.85 -21.71
C GLN A 113 11.82 7.37 -21.69
N LYS A 114 12.60 7.89 -20.72
CA LYS A 114 12.92 9.32 -20.63
C LYS A 114 13.76 9.79 -21.82
N GLU A 115 14.74 9.01 -22.27
CA GLU A 115 15.53 9.34 -23.46
C GLU A 115 14.69 9.25 -24.75
N LEU A 116 13.89 8.19 -24.91
CA LEU A 116 12.97 8.03 -26.05
C LEU A 116 11.94 9.16 -26.14
N SER A 117 11.38 9.58 -24.99
CA SER A 117 10.46 10.72 -24.96
C SER A 117 11.18 12.01 -25.35
N LYS A 118 12.37 12.29 -24.83
CA LYS A 118 13.18 13.45 -25.26
C LYS A 118 13.49 13.42 -26.75
N SER A 119 13.91 12.29 -27.31
CA SER A 119 14.21 12.17 -28.75
C SER A 119 12.94 12.31 -29.61
N THR A 120 11.79 11.86 -29.12
CA THR A 120 10.50 12.04 -29.79
C THR A 120 10.08 13.52 -29.80
N TRP A 121 10.29 14.25 -28.69
CA TRP A 121 10.09 15.70 -28.64
C TRP A 121 11.04 16.45 -29.57
N ILE A 122 12.32 16.05 -29.62
CA ILE A 122 13.32 16.64 -30.52
C ILE A 122 12.97 16.37 -32.00
N GLY A 123 12.51 15.16 -32.34
CA GLY A 123 12.06 14.81 -33.69
C GLY A 123 10.86 15.65 -34.13
N ASN A 124 9.90 15.88 -33.22
CA ASN A 124 8.75 16.75 -33.49
C ASN A 124 9.15 18.24 -33.60
N GLN A 125 10.15 18.71 -32.83
CA GLN A 125 10.69 20.06 -32.96
C GLN A 125 11.47 20.26 -34.27
N LEU A 126 12.25 19.29 -34.71
CA LEU A 126 12.94 19.33 -36.00
C LEU A 126 11.96 19.26 -37.19
N GLN A 127 10.85 18.51 -37.06
CA GLN A 127 9.74 18.56 -38.02
C GLN A 127 9.03 19.92 -38.05
N SER A 128 8.99 20.66 -36.92
CA SER A 128 8.44 22.02 -36.88
C SER A 128 9.42 23.11 -37.35
N GLN A 129 10.73 22.83 -37.41
CA GLN A 129 11.76 23.77 -37.84
C GLN A 129 12.22 23.56 -39.29
N SER A 130 11.78 22.49 -39.98
CA SER A 130 12.07 22.24 -41.40
C SER A 130 10.90 22.58 -42.34
N LEU A 131 10.13 23.63 -42.04
CA LEU A 131 9.28 24.31 -43.02
C LEU A 131 9.65 25.80 -43.08
N THR A 132 10.89 26.09 -43.49
CA THR A 132 11.17 27.35 -44.18
C THR A 132 10.60 27.26 -45.59
N ASN A 133 9.72 28.23 -45.89
CA ASN A 133 9.19 28.61 -47.20
C ASN A 133 7.99 27.81 -47.75
N ASN A 134 6.80 28.35 -47.49
CA ASN A 134 5.89 28.69 -48.59
C ASN A 134 5.06 29.95 -48.22
N PRO A 135 4.82 30.89 -49.16
CA PRO A 135 4.09 32.13 -48.93
C PRO A 135 2.58 31.91 -49.07
N CYS A 136 1.79 32.90 -48.64
CA CYS A 136 0.32 32.99 -48.75
C CYS A 136 -0.49 32.50 -47.53
N GLY A 137 -0.53 33.41 -46.55
CA GLY A 137 -1.71 33.88 -45.80
C GLY A 137 -2.96 33.02 -45.68
N PHE A 138 -3.26 32.59 -44.45
CA PHE A 138 -4.61 32.62 -43.90
C PHE A 138 -4.57 32.99 -42.41
N ARG A 139 -5.56 33.81 -42.01
CA ARG A 139 -5.70 34.50 -40.73
C ARG A 139 -6.66 33.70 -39.83
N PHE A 140 -6.34 33.53 -38.55
CA PHE A 140 -7.32 33.14 -37.55
C PHE A 140 -8.11 34.39 -37.11
N ILE A 141 -9.44 34.25 -37.08
CA ILE A 141 -10.34 35.01 -36.20
C ILE A 141 -10.27 34.36 -34.83
#